data_AF-A0AAU6F2Z9-F1
#
_entry.id   AF-A0AAU6F2Z9-F1
#
_cell.length_a   1.000
_cell.length_b   1.000
_cell.length_c   1.000
_cell.angle_alpha   90.00
_cell.angle_beta   90.00
_cell.angle_gamma   90.00
#
_symmetry.space_group_name_H-M   'P 1'
#
loop_
_entity.id
_entity.type
_entity.pdbx_description
1 polymer ?
#
loop_
_entity_poly.entity_id
_entity_poly.type
_entity_poly.pdbx_seq_one_letter_code
_entity_poly.pdbx_strand_id
1 'polypeptide(L)'
;MVLTRGARITGAVVCALLALIAASWIARDLNTADGPNQLWKFWESGSSGVGQIFLATTLYDLVLVVVYVAVAVAAVRSPLAAQALVAAAVITLAIRLPSLWVARAGWARPWSVDDLRDRALWSALAALVGALVLLIVAAAGRRGLAGEYDEDDRVPTRPSLGAGITAFIFLGVAGCAALAWEGWSADRVIGVSWSAYGHRFTGESGIYMPLLGVPVGWLNVALGVLGLVAAIAAVVRAHFSRPLGLVVALVLAGMGGLFLSVALRDKLLSRLGDLNTESQLIVLTQLFYLLAGVVVLLVLARRGVRDEPGIRQAPAWRQQPGFGPPPPSSPPPGW
;
A
#
# COMPACT_ATOMS: atom_id res chain seq x y z
N MET A 1 -18.85 -4.87 -10.51
CA MET A 1 -19.27 -5.30 -9.15
C MET A 1 -19.29 -4.08 -8.28
N VAL A 2 -20.46 -3.73 -7.74
CA VAL A 2 -20.66 -2.53 -6.92
C VAL A 2 -21.07 -2.97 -5.51
N LEU A 3 -20.58 -2.26 -4.49
CA LEU A 3 -20.96 -2.50 -3.10
C LEU A 3 -22.33 -1.91 -2.80
N THR A 4 -23.13 -2.59 -1.97
CA THR A 4 -24.36 -2.00 -1.43
C THR A 4 -24.05 -0.71 -0.65
N ARG A 5 -25.01 0.22 -0.60
CA ARG A 5 -24.87 1.48 0.17
C ARG A 5 -24.48 1.22 1.63
N GLY A 6 -25.10 0.21 2.26
CA GLY A 6 -24.76 -0.23 3.62
C GLY A 6 -23.30 -0.66 3.73
N ALA A 7 -22.83 -1.55 2.87
CA ALA A 7 -21.44 -2.01 2.86
C ALA A 7 -20.43 -0.87 2.63
N ARG A 8 -20.76 0.10 1.77
CA ARG A 8 -19.93 1.30 1.53
C ARG A 8 -19.78 2.15 2.79
N ILE A 9 -20.90 2.42 3.49
CA ILE A 9 -20.90 3.21 4.73
C ILE A 9 -20.14 2.46 5.82
N THR A 10 -20.42 1.17 6.03
CA THR A 10 -19.71 0.36 7.03
C THR A 10 -18.21 0.34 6.77
N GLY A 11 -17.80 0.09 5.52
CA GLY A 11 -16.38 0.12 5.14
C GLY A 11 -15.73 1.48 5.40
N ALA A 12 -16.42 2.58 5.11
CA ALA A 12 -15.94 3.93 5.38
C ALA A 12 -15.81 4.22 6.88
N VAL A 13 -16.79 3.81 7.69
CA VAL A 13 -16.76 3.95 9.16
C VAL A 13 -15.62 3.16 9.76
N VAL A 14 -15.43 1.90 9.35
CA VAL A 14 -14.32 1.06 9.83
C VAL A 14 -12.98 1.69 9.45
N CYS A 15 -12.81 2.18 8.21
CA CYS A 15 -11.60 2.91 7.82
C CYS A 15 -11.39 4.17 8.67
N ALA A 16 -12.43 4.95 8.94
CA ALA A 16 -12.32 6.13 9.80
C ALA A 16 -11.88 5.78 11.22
N LEU A 17 -12.43 4.71 11.81
CA LEU A 17 -12.01 4.22 13.13
C LEU A 17 -10.55 3.77 13.13
N LEU A 18 -10.12 3.03 12.10
CA LEU A 18 -8.71 2.61 11.94
C LEU A 18 -7.77 3.82 11.79
N ALA A 19 -8.19 4.85 11.06
CA ALA A 19 -7.46 6.11 10.94
C ALA A 19 -7.34 6.82 12.29
N LEU A 20 -8.41 6.88 13.08
CA LEU A 20 -8.40 7.50 14.41
C LEU A 20 -7.50 6.74 15.39
N ILE A 21 -7.49 5.41 15.34
CA ILE A 21 -6.59 4.59 16.15
C ILE A 21 -5.13 4.90 15.80
N ALA A 22 -4.76 4.90 14.51
CA ALA A 22 -3.38 5.21 14.12
C ALA A 22 -3.00 6.67 14.42
N ALA A 23 -3.90 7.61 14.18
CA ALA A 23 -3.68 9.03 14.45
C ALA A 23 -3.53 9.34 15.95
N SER A 24 -4.23 8.64 16.84
CA SER A 24 -4.10 8.85 18.29
C SER A 24 -2.73 8.42 18.81
N TRP A 25 -2.16 7.34 18.28
CA TRP A 25 -0.78 6.94 18.56
C TRP A 25 0.23 7.96 18.03
N ILE A 26 0.04 8.47 16.81
CA ILE A 26 0.90 9.53 16.26
C ILE A 26 0.80 10.80 17.11
N ALA A 27 -0.40 11.20 17.54
CA ALA A 27 -0.61 12.36 18.39
C ALA A 27 0.07 12.20 19.77
N ARG A 28 -0.03 11.01 20.38
CA ARG A 28 0.70 10.67 21.60
C ARG A 28 2.21 10.83 21.39
N ASP A 29 2.74 10.23 20.33
CA ASP A 29 4.18 10.26 20.05
C ASP A 29 4.68 11.67 19.69
N LEU A 30 3.86 12.49 19.02
CA LEU A 30 4.17 13.92 18.80
C LEU A 30 4.30 14.69 20.11
N ASN A 31 3.41 14.44 21.07
CA ASN A 31 3.49 15.06 22.40
C ASN A 31 4.67 14.53 23.21
N THR A 32 5.01 13.25 23.04
CA THR A 32 6.10 12.59 23.78
C THR A 32 7.48 12.95 23.21
N ALA A 33 7.57 13.19 21.91
CA ALA A 33 8.80 13.55 21.22
C ALA A 33 9.09 15.08 21.23
N ASP A 34 8.27 15.89 21.90
CA ASP A 34 8.34 17.35 21.87
C ASP A 34 8.23 17.94 20.44
N GLY A 35 7.38 17.35 19.61
CA GLY A 35 6.97 17.89 18.32
C GLY A 35 7.38 17.09 17.07
N PRO A 36 6.97 17.59 15.88
CA PRO A 36 7.03 16.82 14.63
C PRO A 36 8.44 16.57 14.11
N ASN A 37 9.39 17.48 14.33
CA ASN A 37 10.77 17.32 13.85
C ASN A 37 11.49 16.16 14.56
N GLN A 38 11.27 16.03 15.87
CA GLN A 38 11.88 14.96 16.66
C GLN A 38 11.25 13.61 16.35
N LEU A 39 9.92 13.56 16.17
CA LEU A 39 9.24 12.35 15.72
C LEU A 39 9.72 11.92 14.33
N TRP A 40 9.92 12.87 13.41
CA TRP A 40 10.44 12.59 12.08
C TRP A 40 11.86 12.01 12.14
N LYS A 41 12.76 12.63 12.91
CA LYS A 41 14.12 12.11 13.16
C LYS A 41 14.13 10.72 13.80
N PHE A 42 13.15 10.44 14.67
CA PHE A 42 12.99 9.12 15.26
C PHE A 42 12.57 8.07 14.22
N TRP A 43 11.63 8.41 13.33
CA TRP A 43 11.27 7.50 12.24
C TRP A 43 12.45 7.26 11.29
N GLU A 44 13.30 8.26 11.06
CA GLU A 44 14.53 8.14 10.27
C GLU A 44 15.55 7.14 10.85
N SER A 45 15.75 7.14 12.16
CA SER A 45 16.73 6.28 12.81
C SER A 45 16.24 4.85 13.02
N GLY A 46 14.92 4.63 12.99
CA GLY A 46 14.29 3.31 13.17
C GLY A 46 14.56 2.66 14.54
N SER A 47 15.21 3.38 15.45
CA SER A 47 15.67 2.88 16.74
C SER A 47 15.41 3.91 17.83
N SER A 48 15.04 3.43 19.01
CA SER A 48 15.03 4.20 20.27
C SER A 48 16.47 4.49 20.69
N GLY A 49 17.19 5.26 19.88
CA GLY A 49 18.59 5.62 20.10
C GLY A 49 18.71 6.92 20.88
N VAL A 50 19.16 6.78 22.14
CA VAL A 50 19.63 7.83 23.06
C VAL A 50 18.53 8.69 23.69
N GLY A 51 18.11 8.28 24.89
CA GLY A 51 17.08 8.91 25.70
C GLY A 51 15.89 7.97 25.86
N GLN A 52 15.42 7.75 27.08
CA GLN A 52 14.37 6.78 27.47
C GLN A 52 12.96 7.12 26.92
N ILE A 53 12.84 7.66 25.71
CA ILE A 53 11.58 8.07 25.10
C ILE A 53 10.96 6.89 24.36
N PHE A 54 9.85 6.39 24.89
CA PHE A 54 9.13 5.21 24.41
C PHE A 54 8.07 5.58 23.34
N LEU A 55 8.52 5.81 22.11
CA LEU A 55 7.67 6.11 20.94
C LEU A 55 7.13 4.83 20.28
N ALA A 56 5.82 4.76 20.11
CA ALA A 56 5.16 3.55 19.63
C ALA A 56 5.15 3.42 18.11
N THR A 57 5.14 4.53 17.39
CA THR A 57 4.83 4.62 15.96
C THR A 57 6.05 4.64 15.06
N THR A 58 5.80 4.31 13.81
CA THR A 58 6.71 4.38 12.66
C THR A 58 6.07 5.20 11.55
N LEU A 59 6.84 5.47 10.48
CA LEU A 59 6.28 6.04 9.26
C LEU A 59 5.10 5.24 8.69
N TYR A 60 5.07 3.91 8.88
CA TYR A 60 4.01 3.06 8.37
C TYR A 60 2.65 3.37 9.03
N ASP A 61 2.65 3.88 10.27
CA ASP A 61 1.44 4.36 10.92
C ASP A 61 0.86 5.59 10.20
N LEU A 62 1.72 6.53 9.80
CA LEU A 62 1.32 7.69 9.01
C LEU A 62 0.78 7.28 7.62
N VAL A 63 1.47 6.34 6.95
CA VAL A 63 1.00 5.78 5.68
C VAL A 63 -0.37 5.12 5.83
N LEU A 64 -0.57 4.33 6.89
CA LEU A 64 -1.86 3.71 7.17
C LEU A 64 -2.98 4.74 7.38
N VAL A 65 -2.73 5.84 8.11
CA VAL A 65 -3.70 6.94 8.24
C VAL A 65 -4.12 7.46 6.86
N VAL A 66 -3.15 7.74 5.99
CA VAL A 66 -3.43 8.23 4.63
C VAL A 66 -4.24 7.21 3.82
N VAL A 67 -3.87 5.92 3.87
CA VAL A 67 -4.61 4.84 3.22
C VAL A 67 -6.05 4.79 3.72
N TYR A 68 -6.26 4.76 5.03
CA TYR A 68 -7.60 4.66 5.61
C TYR A 68 -8.49 5.85 5.25
N VAL A 69 -7.96 7.08 5.31
CA VAL A 69 -8.71 8.28 4.90
C VAL A 69 -9.06 8.22 3.42
N ALA A 70 -8.09 7.91 2.56
CA ALA A 70 -8.32 7.81 1.11
C ALA A 70 -9.35 6.72 0.77
N VAL A 71 -9.27 5.58 1.45
CA VAL A 71 -10.18 4.44 1.25
C VAL A 71 -11.56 4.72 1.81
N ALA A 72 -11.69 5.42 2.94
CA ALA A 72 -12.99 5.87 3.45
C ALA A 72 -13.71 6.79 2.44
N VAL A 73 -12.97 7.75 1.87
CA VAL A 73 -13.50 8.63 0.81
C VAL A 73 -13.84 7.82 -0.45
N ALA A 74 -12.96 6.92 -0.88
CA ALA A 74 -13.18 6.07 -2.04
C ALA A 74 -14.38 5.12 -1.84
N ALA A 75 -14.60 4.60 -0.64
CA ALA A 75 -15.71 3.72 -0.33
C ALA A 75 -17.05 4.41 -0.63
N VAL A 76 -17.18 5.69 -0.32
CA VAL A 76 -18.41 6.48 -0.53
C VAL A 76 -18.50 7.09 -1.92
N ARG A 77 -17.37 7.30 -2.61
CA ARG A 77 -17.35 8.05 -3.89
C ARG A 77 -16.96 7.27 -5.13
N SER A 78 -16.39 6.07 -4.98
CA SER A 78 -15.78 5.31 -6.08
C SER A 78 -16.49 3.99 -6.37
N PRO A 79 -16.60 3.58 -7.65
CA PRO A 79 -17.05 2.22 -8.02
C PRO A 79 -16.03 1.14 -7.63
N LEU A 80 -14.78 1.50 -7.35
CA LEU A 80 -13.71 0.58 -6.91
C LEU A 80 -13.70 0.33 -5.40
N ALA A 81 -14.77 0.71 -4.69
CA ALA A 81 -14.85 0.66 -3.23
C ALA A 81 -14.46 -0.71 -2.66
N ALA A 82 -15.00 -1.82 -3.17
CA ALA A 82 -14.67 -3.16 -2.66
C ALA A 82 -13.17 -3.46 -2.71
N GLN A 83 -12.51 -3.10 -3.81
CA GLN A 83 -11.09 -3.38 -4.00
C GLN A 83 -10.21 -2.44 -3.18
N ALA A 84 -10.65 -1.19 -2.96
CA ALA A 84 -10.01 -0.28 -2.04
C ALA A 84 -10.08 -0.79 -0.59
N LEU A 85 -11.24 -1.33 -0.16
CA LEU A 85 -11.39 -1.97 1.15
C LEU A 85 -10.46 -3.19 1.29
N VAL A 86 -10.39 -4.05 0.27
CA VAL A 86 -9.48 -5.21 0.26
C VAL A 86 -8.02 -4.77 0.32
N ALA A 87 -7.62 -3.77 -0.48
CA ALA A 87 -6.25 -3.26 -0.46
C ALA A 87 -5.86 -2.69 0.91
N ALA A 88 -6.76 -1.91 1.53
CA ALA A 88 -6.59 -1.42 2.90
C ALA A 88 -6.45 -2.58 3.90
N ALA A 89 -7.35 -3.55 3.85
CA ALA A 89 -7.30 -4.70 4.75
C ALA A 89 -5.99 -5.49 4.62
N VAL A 90 -5.56 -5.78 3.39
CA VAL A 90 -4.33 -6.53 3.12
C VAL A 90 -3.11 -5.81 3.66
N ILE A 91 -2.98 -4.49 3.42
CA ILE A 91 -1.84 -3.74 3.94
C ILE A 91 -1.89 -3.61 5.48
N THR A 92 -3.08 -3.47 6.06
CA THR A 92 -3.26 -3.47 7.52
C THR A 92 -2.81 -4.79 8.13
N LEU A 93 -3.22 -5.92 7.55
CA LEU A 93 -2.78 -7.25 8.01
C LEU A 93 -1.25 -7.38 7.88
N ALA A 94 -0.68 -6.98 6.75
CA ALA A 94 0.76 -7.03 6.53
C ALA A 94 1.54 -6.21 7.57
N ILE A 95 1.05 -5.02 7.95
CA ILE A 95 1.76 -4.13 8.89
C ILE A 95 1.47 -4.51 10.36
N ARG A 96 0.24 -4.91 10.70
CA ARG A 96 -0.19 -5.07 12.11
C ARG A 96 -0.08 -6.48 12.64
N LEU A 97 0.01 -7.49 11.77
CA LEU A 97 0.13 -8.88 12.22
C LEU A 97 1.39 -9.08 13.09
N PRO A 98 2.56 -8.49 12.74
CA PRO A 98 3.74 -8.60 13.58
C PRO A 98 3.64 -8.01 14.97
N SER A 99 2.80 -6.99 15.16
CA SER A 99 2.62 -6.37 16.47
C SER A 99 2.16 -7.37 17.54
N LEU A 100 1.53 -8.50 17.16
CA LEU A 100 1.09 -9.54 18.09
C LEU A 100 2.24 -10.27 18.79
N TRP A 101 3.37 -10.47 18.11
CA TRP A 101 4.55 -11.13 18.69
C TRP A 101 5.64 -10.14 19.06
N VAL A 102 5.78 -9.02 18.34
CA VAL A 102 6.72 -7.94 18.67
C VAL A 102 6.44 -7.37 20.05
N ALA A 103 5.18 -7.05 20.34
CA ALA A 103 4.80 -6.57 21.67
C ALA A 103 4.85 -7.68 22.74
N ARG A 104 5.25 -8.91 22.42
CA ARG A 104 5.51 -9.99 23.39
C ARG A 104 7.00 -10.31 23.58
N ALA A 105 7.87 -9.69 22.79
CA ALA A 105 9.30 -9.91 22.87
C ALA A 105 9.88 -9.50 24.23
N GLY A 106 10.96 -10.16 24.65
CA GLY A 106 11.60 -9.92 25.95
C GLY A 106 12.06 -8.47 26.15
N TRP A 107 12.51 -7.81 25.09
CA TRP A 107 12.94 -6.41 25.10
C TRP A 107 11.77 -5.42 25.26
N ALA A 108 10.53 -5.84 24.99
CA ALA A 108 9.34 -4.99 25.13
C ALA A 108 8.85 -4.91 26.59
N ARG A 109 9.45 -5.67 27.52
CA ARG A 109 9.08 -5.65 28.95
C ARG A 109 9.14 -4.26 29.59
N PRO A 110 10.17 -3.41 29.34
CA PRO A 110 10.20 -2.05 29.89
C PRO A 110 9.05 -1.15 29.42
N TRP A 111 8.32 -1.52 28.36
CA TRP A 111 7.14 -0.78 27.87
C TRP A 111 5.85 -1.09 28.65
N SER A 112 5.92 -1.85 29.74
CA SER A 112 4.78 -2.09 30.64
C SER A 112 4.49 -0.92 31.59
N VAL A 113 5.26 0.17 31.52
CA VAL A 113 4.92 1.42 32.21
C VAL A 113 3.60 1.95 31.64
N ASP A 114 2.63 2.24 32.52
CA ASP A 114 1.29 2.77 32.20
C ASP A 114 0.44 1.94 31.21
N ASP A 115 0.63 0.61 31.20
CA ASP A 115 -0.09 -0.34 30.32
C ASP A 115 0.04 -0.02 28.82
N LEU A 116 1.09 0.71 28.41
CA LEU A 116 1.29 1.11 27.01
C LEU A 116 1.40 -0.08 26.06
N ARG A 117 2.15 -1.09 26.49
CA ARG A 117 2.24 -2.39 25.82
C ARG A 117 0.88 -3.03 25.57
N ASP A 118 0.03 -3.07 26.58
CA ASP A 118 -1.29 -3.71 26.47
C ASP A 118 -2.22 -2.88 25.59
N ARG A 119 -2.19 -1.55 25.72
CA ARG A 119 -2.93 -0.65 24.82
C ARG A 119 -2.51 -0.83 23.37
N ALA A 120 -1.21 -1.01 23.09
CA ALA A 120 -0.71 -1.25 21.73
C ALA A 120 -1.12 -2.63 21.20
N LEU A 121 -1.13 -3.66 22.06
CA LEU A 121 -1.65 -4.98 21.70
C LEU A 121 -3.15 -4.92 21.36
N TRP A 122 -3.95 -4.25 22.19
CA TRP A 122 -5.39 -4.09 21.93
C TRP A 122 -5.66 -3.25 20.68
N SER A 123 -4.87 -2.20 20.43
CA SER A 123 -5.01 -1.40 19.20
C SER A 123 -4.61 -2.18 17.96
N ALA A 124 -3.57 -3.01 18.02
CA ALA A 124 -3.17 -3.92 16.96
C ALA A 124 -4.25 -4.97 16.69
N LEU A 125 -4.81 -5.60 17.74
CA LEU A 125 -5.94 -6.53 17.62
C LEU A 125 -7.16 -5.85 17.00
N ALA A 126 -7.52 -4.65 17.45
CA ALA A 126 -8.61 -3.87 16.86
C ALA A 126 -8.34 -3.55 15.38
N ALA A 127 -7.10 -3.27 15.00
CA ALA A 127 -6.72 -3.04 13.61
C ALA A 127 -6.86 -4.31 12.75
N LEU A 128 -6.45 -5.47 13.27
CA LEU A 128 -6.60 -6.76 12.60
C LEU A 128 -8.08 -7.16 12.44
N VAL A 129 -8.88 -6.99 13.50
CA VAL A 129 -10.33 -7.21 13.43
C VAL A 129 -10.96 -6.26 12.42
N GLY A 130 -10.59 -4.98 12.43
CA GLY A 130 -11.04 -4.01 11.44
C GLY A 130 -10.70 -4.45 10.01
N ALA A 131 -9.48 -4.95 9.76
CA ALA A 131 -9.09 -5.48 8.46
C ALA A 131 -9.93 -6.70 8.05
N LEU A 132 -10.21 -7.62 8.96
CA LEU A 132 -11.12 -8.76 8.69
C LEU A 132 -12.53 -8.29 8.37
N VAL A 133 -13.05 -7.31 9.12
CA VAL A 133 -14.36 -6.70 8.84
C VAL A 133 -14.36 -6.06 7.45
N LEU A 134 -13.30 -5.36 7.05
CA LEU A 134 -13.18 -4.80 5.71
C LEU A 134 -13.21 -5.87 4.61
N LEU A 135 -12.54 -7.02 4.81
CA LEU A 135 -12.61 -8.16 3.89
C LEU A 135 -14.03 -8.74 3.81
N ILE A 136 -14.69 -8.92 4.95
CA ILE A 136 -16.07 -9.43 5.02
C ILE A 136 -17.03 -8.47 4.34
N VAL A 137 -16.95 -7.17 4.63
CA VAL A 137 -17.76 -6.12 3.99
C VAL A 137 -17.53 -6.10 2.48
N ALA A 138 -16.27 -6.22 2.04
CA ALA A 138 -15.94 -6.28 0.62
C ALA A 138 -16.44 -7.55 -0.07
N ALA A 139 -16.54 -8.69 0.65
CA ALA A 139 -16.97 -9.98 0.12
C ALA A 139 -18.50 -10.14 0.12
N ALA A 140 -19.15 -9.84 1.25
CA ALA A 140 -20.59 -9.97 1.48
C ALA A 140 -21.39 -8.81 0.88
N GLY A 141 -20.79 -7.61 0.78
CA GLY A 141 -21.44 -6.44 0.21
C GLY A 141 -21.56 -6.46 -1.32
N ARG A 142 -21.07 -7.51 -2.00
CA ARG A 142 -21.08 -7.63 -3.46
C ARG A 142 -22.49 -7.94 -3.96
N ARG A 143 -23.04 -7.07 -4.81
CA ARG A 143 -24.20 -7.43 -5.65
C ARG A 143 -23.72 -8.06 -6.97
N GLY A 144 -24.37 -9.16 -7.37
CA GLY A 144 -24.23 -9.73 -8.71
C GLY A 144 -24.90 -8.82 -9.75
N LEU A 145 -24.31 -8.71 -10.95
CA LEU A 145 -24.75 -7.86 -12.07
C LEU A 145 -26.09 -8.32 -12.72
N ALA A 146 -26.94 -9.04 -12.00
CA ALA A 146 -28.07 -9.79 -12.56
C ALA A 146 -29.45 -9.11 -12.36
N GLY A 147 -29.52 -7.89 -11.84
CA GLY A 147 -30.79 -7.22 -11.60
C GLY A 147 -30.67 -5.72 -11.82
N GLU A 148 -31.41 -5.25 -12.83
CA GLU A 148 -31.77 -3.85 -13.09
C GLU A 148 -30.58 -2.92 -13.38
N TYR A 149 -30.39 -2.60 -14.66
CA TYR A 149 -29.45 -1.58 -15.13
C TYR A 149 -29.92 -0.22 -14.62
N ASP A 150 -29.52 0.15 -13.41
CA ASP A 150 -29.53 1.54 -12.98
C ASP A 150 -28.48 2.29 -13.81
N GLU A 151 -28.84 3.39 -14.48
CA GLU A 151 -27.95 4.15 -15.38
C GLU A 151 -26.67 4.67 -14.68
N ASP A 152 -26.64 4.60 -13.34
CA ASP A 152 -25.51 4.97 -12.49
C ASP A 152 -24.49 3.83 -12.23
N ASP A 153 -24.69 2.64 -12.80
CA ASP A 153 -23.78 1.49 -12.71
C ASP A 153 -22.52 1.69 -13.58
N ARG A 154 -21.68 2.65 -13.15
CA ARG A 154 -20.39 2.97 -13.77
C ARG A 154 -19.48 1.75 -13.70
N VAL A 155 -19.30 1.09 -14.84
CA VAL A 155 -18.36 -0.01 -15.02
C VAL A 155 -16.99 0.40 -14.46
N PRO A 156 -16.36 -0.41 -13.60
CA PRO A 156 -15.08 -0.08 -12.99
C PRO A 156 -14.01 0.21 -14.06
N THR A 157 -13.40 1.39 -14.00
CA THR A 157 -12.35 1.78 -14.96
C THR A 157 -11.10 0.95 -14.76
N ARG A 158 -10.65 0.28 -15.83
CA ARG A 158 -9.39 -0.48 -15.84
C ARG A 158 -8.21 0.45 -16.06
N PRO A 159 -7.00 0.09 -15.60
CA PRO A 159 -5.80 0.81 -16.00
C PRO A 159 -5.68 0.84 -17.53
N SER A 160 -5.19 1.97 -18.07
CA SER A 160 -4.76 2.01 -19.47
C SER A 160 -3.56 1.08 -19.67
N LEU A 161 -3.32 0.64 -20.90
CA LEU A 161 -2.21 -0.28 -21.19
C LEU A 161 -0.87 0.29 -20.73
N GLY A 162 -0.60 1.57 -21.03
CA GLY A 162 0.62 2.25 -20.57
C GLY A 162 0.71 2.31 -19.05
N ALA A 163 -0.39 2.61 -18.36
CA ALA A 163 -0.40 2.64 -16.89
C ALA A 163 -0.14 1.27 -16.27
N GLY A 164 -0.71 0.21 -16.85
CA GLY A 164 -0.50 -1.17 -16.43
C GLY A 164 0.96 -1.61 -16.59
N ILE A 165 1.57 -1.31 -17.74
CA ILE A 165 2.99 -1.63 -18.02
C ILE A 165 3.92 -0.87 -17.07
N THR A 166 3.70 0.44 -16.87
CA THR A 166 4.52 1.21 -15.93
C THR A 166 4.41 0.67 -14.51
N ALA A 167 3.20 0.37 -14.04
CA ALA A 167 3.00 -0.22 -12.72
C ALA A 167 3.66 -1.60 -12.61
N PHE A 168 3.58 -2.43 -13.65
CA PHE A 168 4.26 -3.72 -13.68
C PHE A 168 5.77 -3.62 -13.53
N ILE A 169 6.40 -2.73 -14.31
CA ILE A 169 7.85 -2.56 -14.28
C ILE A 169 8.28 -2.03 -12.91
N PHE A 170 7.70 -0.91 -12.46
CA PHE A 170 8.16 -0.27 -11.23
C PHE A 170 7.82 -1.08 -9.98
N LEU A 171 6.60 -1.61 -9.84
CA LEU A 171 6.24 -2.45 -8.69
C LEU A 171 6.89 -3.83 -8.76
N GLY A 172 7.07 -4.37 -9.96
CA GLY A 172 7.72 -5.67 -10.17
C GLY A 172 9.21 -5.61 -9.80
N VAL A 173 9.94 -4.61 -10.31
CA VAL A 173 11.35 -4.39 -9.96
C VAL A 173 11.49 -4.07 -8.47
N ALA A 174 10.61 -3.21 -7.92
CA ALA A 174 10.66 -2.91 -6.49
C ALA A 174 10.41 -4.16 -5.63
N GLY A 175 9.42 -4.98 -6.00
CA GLY A 175 9.12 -6.23 -5.31
C GLY A 175 10.26 -7.24 -5.39
N CYS A 176 10.85 -7.41 -6.59
CA CYS A 176 12.03 -8.26 -6.78
C CYS A 176 13.23 -7.75 -5.96
N ALA A 177 13.48 -6.45 -5.94
CA ALA A 177 14.56 -5.86 -5.14
C ALA A 177 14.36 -6.11 -3.65
N ALA A 178 13.14 -5.97 -3.13
CA ALA A 178 12.83 -6.24 -1.72
C ALA A 178 13.10 -7.70 -1.35
N LEU A 179 12.70 -8.64 -2.21
CA LEU A 179 12.98 -10.07 -2.01
C LEU A 179 14.45 -10.41 -2.19
N ALA A 180 15.15 -9.77 -3.13
CA ALA A 180 16.59 -9.97 -3.33
C ALA A 180 17.39 -9.49 -2.11
N TRP A 181 17.03 -8.35 -1.52
CA TRP A 181 17.63 -7.88 -0.28
C TRP A 181 17.41 -8.82 0.89
N GLU A 182 16.23 -9.46 0.98
CA GLU A 182 16.01 -10.49 2.01
C GLU A 182 16.71 -11.80 1.73
N GLY A 183 16.83 -12.22 0.47
CA GLY A 183 17.63 -13.39 0.09
C GLY A 183 19.11 -13.19 0.42
N TRP A 184 19.64 -12.01 0.10
CA TRP A 184 21.01 -11.60 0.45
C TRP A 184 21.20 -11.51 1.97
N SER A 185 20.22 -10.95 2.69
CA SER A 185 20.26 -10.89 4.15
C SER A 185 20.19 -12.28 4.78
N ALA A 186 19.43 -13.20 4.18
CA ALA A 186 19.36 -14.58 4.62
C ALA A 186 20.73 -15.25 4.51
N ASP A 187 21.40 -15.17 3.35
CA ASP A 187 22.72 -15.76 3.15
C ASP A 187 23.75 -15.27 4.19
N ARG A 188 23.82 -13.96 4.42
CA ARG A 188 24.76 -13.40 5.40
C ARG A 188 24.43 -13.74 6.85
N VAL A 189 23.15 -13.69 7.23
CA VAL A 189 22.75 -13.84 8.64
C VAL A 189 22.60 -15.32 9.03
N ILE A 190 22.16 -16.19 8.13
CA ILE A 190 22.12 -17.64 8.36
C ILE A 190 23.54 -18.18 8.57
N GLY A 191 24.54 -17.63 7.86
CA GLY A 191 25.95 -17.93 8.10
C GLY A 191 26.42 -17.66 9.54
N VAL A 192 25.71 -16.79 10.28
CA VAL A 192 25.94 -16.55 11.72
C VAL A 192 25.08 -17.51 12.56
N SER A 193 23.77 -17.54 12.35
CA SER A 193 22.86 -18.56 12.91
C SER A 193 21.46 -18.48 12.31
N TRP A 194 20.76 -19.63 12.28
CA TRP A 194 19.35 -19.68 11.88
C TRP A 194 18.44 -18.86 12.80
N SER A 195 18.74 -18.81 14.10
CA SER A 195 18.00 -18.01 15.09
C SER A 195 18.13 -16.51 14.83
N ALA A 196 19.33 -16.03 14.45
CA ALA A 196 19.54 -14.61 14.12
C ALA A 196 18.70 -14.18 12.90
N TYR A 197 18.56 -15.05 11.90
CA TYR A 197 17.69 -14.77 10.76
C TYR A 197 16.21 -14.73 11.19
N GLY A 198 15.77 -15.70 12.01
CA GLY A 198 14.42 -15.72 12.58
C GLY A 198 14.07 -14.44 13.34
N HIS A 199 15.03 -13.86 14.08
CA HIS A 199 14.83 -12.61 14.81
C HIS A 199 14.51 -11.39 13.92
N ARG A 200 14.84 -11.42 12.61
CA ARG A 200 14.41 -10.38 11.66
C ARG A 200 12.91 -10.38 11.39
N PHE A 201 12.24 -11.50 11.63
CA PHE A 201 10.78 -11.66 11.50
C PHE A 201 10.07 -11.55 12.83
N THR A 202 10.69 -12.02 13.92
CA THR A 202 10.09 -11.92 15.27
C THR A 202 10.35 -10.57 15.94
N GLY A 203 11.34 -9.80 15.48
CA GLY A 203 11.77 -8.56 16.12
C GLY A 203 12.54 -8.79 17.42
N GLU A 204 13.00 -10.00 17.71
CA GLU A 204 13.72 -10.35 18.96
C GLU A 204 15.22 -9.99 18.94
N SER A 205 15.70 -9.29 17.92
CA SER A 205 17.13 -9.03 17.65
C SER A 205 17.85 -8.10 18.64
N GLY A 206 17.27 -7.82 19.81
CA GLY A 206 17.86 -6.96 20.85
C GLY A 206 17.92 -5.47 20.49
N ILE A 207 17.42 -5.08 19.32
CA ILE A 207 17.32 -3.69 18.87
C ILE A 207 15.98 -3.15 19.37
N TYR A 208 16.01 -2.09 20.19
CA TYR A 208 14.80 -1.40 20.64
C TYR A 208 14.06 -0.85 19.42
N MET A 209 12.89 -1.42 19.19
CA MET A 209 12.03 -1.09 18.06
C MET A 209 10.76 -0.39 18.56
N PRO A 210 10.12 0.47 17.75
CA PRO A 210 8.83 1.03 18.11
C PRO A 210 7.80 -0.07 18.36
N LEU A 211 6.94 0.12 19.36
CA LEU A 211 5.99 -0.89 19.85
C LEU A 211 5.00 -1.39 18.77
N LEU A 212 4.62 -0.50 17.85
CA LEU A 212 3.77 -0.79 16.70
C LEU A 212 4.55 -0.96 15.39
N GLY A 213 5.87 -1.02 15.48
CA GLY A 213 6.72 -1.18 14.30
C GLY A 213 6.56 -2.55 13.64
N VAL A 214 7.06 -2.64 12.41
CA VAL A 214 7.13 -3.89 11.64
C VAL A 214 8.57 -4.40 11.56
N PRO A 215 8.84 -5.67 11.88
CA PRO A 215 10.17 -6.25 11.69
C PRO A 215 10.60 -6.17 10.23
N VAL A 216 11.85 -5.76 9.99
CA VAL A 216 12.34 -5.45 8.64
C VAL A 216 12.25 -6.64 7.68
N GLY A 217 12.54 -7.85 8.15
CA GLY A 217 12.47 -9.06 7.34
C GLY A 217 11.04 -9.36 6.88
N TRP A 218 10.09 -9.22 7.80
CA TRP A 218 8.66 -9.38 7.49
C TRP A 218 8.19 -8.33 6.48
N LEU A 219 8.55 -7.05 6.71
CA LEU A 219 8.13 -5.97 5.85
C LEU A 219 8.63 -6.13 4.41
N ASN A 220 9.92 -6.48 4.23
CA ASN A 220 10.49 -6.65 2.90
C ASN A 220 9.83 -7.81 2.15
N VAL A 221 9.56 -8.93 2.81
CA VAL A 221 8.82 -10.05 2.20
C VAL A 221 7.40 -9.63 1.84
N ALA A 222 6.69 -8.96 2.76
CA ALA A 222 5.33 -8.50 2.52
C ALA A 222 5.25 -7.52 1.34
N LEU A 223 6.15 -6.53 1.28
CA LEU A 223 6.22 -5.58 0.16
C LEU A 223 6.65 -6.25 -1.14
N GLY A 224 7.58 -7.21 -1.06
CA GLY A 224 7.99 -8.04 -2.18
C GLY A 224 6.80 -8.75 -2.83
N VAL A 225 6.05 -9.50 -2.02
CA VAL A 225 4.87 -10.25 -2.47
C VAL A 225 3.76 -9.31 -2.95
N LEU A 226 3.42 -8.27 -2.19
CA LEU A 226 2.35 -7.34 -2.56
C LEU A 226 2.70 -6.54 -3.82
N GLY A 227 3.96 -6.14 -3.98
CA GLY A 227 4.48 -5.47 -5.17
C GLY A 227 4.37 -6.35 -6.41
N LEU A 228 4.79 -7.61 -6.32
CA LEU A 228 4.67 -8.58 -7.41
C LEU A 228 3.21 -8.89 -7.76
N VAL A 229 2.34 -9.08 -6.76
CA VAL A 229 0.91 -9.29 -6.99
C VAL A 229 0.29 -8.08 -7.68
N ALA A 230 0.60 -6.86 -7.21
CA ALA A 230 0.12 -5.62 -7.83
C ALA A 230 0.65 -5.45 -9.26
N ALA A 231 1.92 -5.79 -9.50
CA ALA A 231 2.55 -5.74 -10.81
C ALA A 231 1.86 -6.68 -11.80
N ILE A 232 1.71 -7.96 -11.44
CA ILE A 232 1.03 -8.97 -12.27
C ILE A 232 -0.42 -8.54 -12.51
N ALA A 233 -1.12 -8.11 -11.46
CA ALA A 233 -2.50 -7.62 -11.55
C ALA A 233 -2.62 -6.44 -12.53
N ALA A 234 -1.61 -5.56 -12.59
CA ALA A 234 -1.60 -4.42 -13.49
C ALA A 234 -1.46 -4.84 -14.97
N VAL A 235 -0.59 -5.81 -15.30
CA VAL A 235 -0.44 -6.34 -16.68
C VAL A 235 -1.70 -7.05 -17.14
N VAL A 236 -2.27 -7.91 -16.30
CA VAL A 236 -3.51 -8.63 -16.63
C VAL A 236 -4.75 -7.72 -16.55
N ARG A 237 -4.56 -6.44 -16.22
CA ARG A 237 -5.61 -5.41 -16.07
C ARG A 237 -6.72 -5.83 -15.12
N ALA A 238 -6.36 -6.56 -14.06
CA ALA A 238 -7.30 -6.94 -13.01
C ALA A 238 -7.84 -5.68 -12.32
N HIS A 239 -9.13 -5.68 -11.99
CA HIS A 239 -9.79 -4.51 -11.43
C HIS A 239 -9.14 -4.04 -10.10
N PHE A 240 -8.65 -4.97 -9.27
CA PHE A 240 -8.00 -4.67 -7.99
C PHE A 240 -6.58 -4.11 -8.11
N SER A 241 -5.97 -4.12 -9.30
CA SER A 241 -4.59 -3.66 -9.51
C SER A 241 -4.38 -2.19 -9.15
N ARG A 242 -5.38 -1.35 -9.41
CA ARG A 242 -5.31 0.10 -9.13
C ARG A 242 -5.25 0.42 -7.64
N PRO A 243 -6.24 0.03 -6.80
CA PRO A 243 -6.17 0.33 -5.37
C PRO A 243 -4.99 -0.36 -4.68
N LEU A 244 -4.69 -1.62 -5.04
CA LEU A 244 -3.53 -2.32 -4.46
C LEU A 244 -2.22 -1.64 -4.85
N GLY A 245 -2.05 -1.31 -6.13
CA GLY A 245 -0.85 -0.62 -6.63
C GLY A 245 -0.66 0.77 -6.00
N LEU A 246 -1.74 1.54 -5.80
CA LEU A 246 -1.67 2.84 -5.11
C LEU A 246 -1.23 2.69 -3.64
N VAL A 247 -1.75 1.68 -2.94
CA VAL A 247 -1.37 1.42 -1.54
C VAL A 247 0.10 1.00 -1.44
N VAL A 248 0.55 0.04 -2.26
CA VAL A 248 1.96 -0.39 -2.28
C VAL A 248 2.88 0.77 -2.67
N ALA A 249 2.51 1.54 -3.69
CA ALA A 249 3.28 2.69 -4.15
C ALA A 249 3.39 3.79 -3.07
N LEU A 250 2.35 4.00 -2.27
CA LEU A 250 2.39 4.94 -1.15
C LEU A 250 3.36 4.48 -0.06
N VAL A 251 3.41 3.19 0.25
CA VAL A 251 4.37 2.64 1.21
C VAL A 251 5.81 2.80 0.68
N LEU A 252 6.06 2.47 -0.59
CA LEU A 252 7.37 2.63 -1.22
C LEU A 252 7.83 4.10 -1.25
N ALA A 253 6.92 5.02 -1.59
CA ALA A 253 7.19 6.46 -1.58
C ALA A 253 7.51 6.96 -0.16
N GLY A 254 6.78 6.49 0.84
CA GLY A 254 7.07 6.79 2.25
C GLY A 254 8.47 6.33 2.63
N MET A 255 8.79 5.04 2.43
CA MET A 255 10.09 4.47 2.77
C MET A 255 11.25 5.21 2.11
N GLY A 256 11.18 5.39 0.79
CA GLY A 256 12.23 6.08 0.05
C GLY A 256 12.32 7.57 0.40
N GLY A 257 11.20 8.22 0.74
CA GLY A 257 11.17 9.63 1.17
C GLY A 257 11.82 9.85 2.53
N LEU A 258 11.56 8.95 3.49
CA LEU A 258 12.21 8.97 4.79
C LEU A 258 13.72 8.70 4.67
N PHE A 259 14.10 7.72 3.83
CA PHE A 259 15.52 7.48 3.53
C PHE A 259 16.18 8.67 2.84
N LEU A 260 15.50 9.34 1.91
CA LEU A 260 16.02 10.54 1.24
C LEU A 260 16.36 11.64 2.26
N SER A 261 15.54 11.79 3.31
CA SER A 261 15.81 12.75 4.38
C SER A 261 17.13 12.44 5.11
N VAL A 262 17.37 11.16 5.45
CA VAL A 262 18.65 10.67 5.99
C VAL A 262 19.79 10.93 5.01
N ALA A 263 19.59 10.59 3.73
CA ALA A 263 20.62 10.73 2.70
C ALA A 263 21.04 12.19 2.47
N LEU A 264 20.11 13.14 2.58
CA LEU A 264 20.38 14.57 2.50
C LEU A 264 21.09 15.08 3.76
N ARG A 265 20.60 14.72 4.95
CA ARG A 265 21.19 15.10 6.23
C ARG A 265 22.63 14.62 6.37
N ASP A 266 22.87 13.36 6.01
CA ASP A 266 24.16 12.71 6.16
C ASP A 266 25.00 12.82 4.89
N LYS A 267 24.60 13.64 3.92
CA LYS A 267 25.35 13.89 2.66
C LYS A 267 25.77 12.59 1.95
N LEU A 268 24.90 11.58 1.97
CA LEU A 268 25.18 10.27 1.36
C LEU A 268 25.21 10.37 -0.16
N LEU A 269 24.40 11.25 -0.75
CA LEU A 269 24.35 11.43 -2.21
C LEU A 269 25.66 12.03 -2.76
N SER A 270 26.27 12.98 -2.05
CA SER A 270 27.54 13.58 -2.47
C SER A 270 28.73 12.64 -2.25
N ARG A 271 28.61 11.71 -1.30
CA ARG A 271 29.64 10.72 -0.96
C ARG A 271 29.38 9.36 -1.57
N LEU A 272 28.44 9.25 -2.50
CA LEU A 272 27.98 7.96 -3.04
C LEU A 272 29.16 7.15 -3.62
N GLY A 273 30.08 7.82 -4.32
CA GLY A 273 31.30 7.18 -4.86
C GLY A 273 32.28 6.67 -3.80
N ASP A 274 32.23 7.22 -2.59
CA ASP A 274 33.11 6.86 -1.47
C ASP A 274 32.53 5.72 -0.61
N LEU A 275 31.22 5.44 -0.76
CA LEU A 275 30.56 4.36 -0.05
C LEU A 275 30.99 2.99 -0.58
N ASN A 276 30.97 1.97 0.28
CA ASN A 276 31.12 0.60 -0.18
C ASN A 276 29.95 0.20 -1.10
N THR A 277 30.18 -0.80 -1.96
CA THR A 277 29.19 -1.26 -2.96
C THR A 277 27.83 -1.59 -2.34
N GLU A 278 27.83 -2.20 -1.16
CA GLU A 278 26.60 -2.55 -0.44
C GLU A 278 25.79 -1.30 -0.07
N SER A 279 26.43 -0.29 0.54
CA SER A 279 25.79 0.97 0.90
C SER A 279 25.33 1.75 -0.33
N GLN A 280 26.11 1.71 -1.43
CA GLN A 280 25.70 2.28 -2.71
C GLN A 280 24.40 1.65 -3.21
N LEU A 281 24.32 0.31 -3.21
CA LEU A 281 23.12 -0.41 -3.62
C LEU A 281 21.92 -0.10 -2.70
N ILE A 282 22.13 0.02 -1.39
CA ILE A 282 21.08 0.41 -0.44
C ILE A 282 20.54 1.80 -0.81
N VAL A 283 21.43 2.79 -0.98
CA VAL A 283 21.03 4.16 -1.34
C VAL A 283 20.25 4.17 -2.66
N LEU A 284 20.79 3.53 -3.70
CA LEU A 284 20.15 3.47 -5.02
C LEU A 284 18.80 2.74 -4.98
N THR A 285 18.68 1.66 -4.21
CA THR A 285 17.42 0.93 -4.06
C THR A 285 16.35 1.80 -3.38
N GLN A 286 16.72 2.55 -2.33
CA GLN A 286 15.77 3.41 -1.63
C GLN A 286 15.32 4.60 -2.50
N LEU A 287 16.24 5.19 -3.27
CA LEU A 287 15.89 6.20 -4.27
C LEU A 287 14.98 5.63 -5.36
N PHE A 288 15.24 4.39 -5.78
CA PHE A 288 14.39 3.69 -6.72
C PHE A 288 12.99 3.44 -6.13
N TYR A 289 12.85 3.04 -4.86
CA TYR A 289 11.55 2.90 -4.21
C TYR A 289 10.77 4.21 -4.16
N LEU A 290 11.45 5.32 -3.84
CA LEU A 290 10.83 6.64 -3.90
C LEU A 290 10.30 6.96 -5.30
N LEU A 291 11.17 6.81 -6.32
CA LEU A 291 10.82 7.06 -7.71
C LEU A 291 9.67 6.16 -8.16
N ALA A 292 9.75 4.86 -7.90
CA ALA A 292 8.75 3.87 -8.23
C ALA A 292 7.40 4.22 -7.58
N GLY A 293 7.40 4.53 -6.28
CA GLY A 293 6.21 4.94 -5.54
C GLY A 293 5.56 6.18 -6.16
N VAL A 294 6.33 7.24 -6.40
CA VAL A 294 5.82 8.49 -6.99
C VAL A 294 5.28 8.27 -8.41
N VAL A 295 6.03 7.59 -9.28
CA VAL A 295 5.62 7.32 -10.67
C VAL A 295 4.33 6.50 -10.70
N VAL A 296 4.25 5.42 -9.91
CA VAL A 296 3.07 4.56 -9.86
C VAL A 296 1.88 5.30 -9.28
N LEU A 297 2.06 6.10 -8.23
CA LEU A 297 1.01 6.97 -7.69
C LEU A 297 0.47 7.90 -8.77
N LEU A 298 1.33 8.61 -9.50
CA LEU A 298 0.91 9.54 -10.55
C LEU A 298 0.17 8.85 -11.70
N VAL A 299 0.67 7.70 -12.14
CA VAL A 299 0.13 6.97 -13.29
C VAL A 299 -1.17 6.27 -12.95
N LEU A 300 -1.30 5.67 -11.76
CA LEU A 300 -2.52 5.01 -11.30
C LEU A 300 -3.54 5.98 -10.68
N ALA A 301 -3.15 7.18 -10.25
CA ALA A 301 -4.10 8.20 -9.79
C ALA A 301 -4.93 8.78 -10.94
N ARG A 302 -4.39 8.82 -12.17
CA ARG A 302 -5.12 9.28 -13.36
C ARG A 302 -6.32 8.36 -13.64
N ARG A 303 -7.49 8.94 -13.94
CA ARG A 303 -8.69 8.18 -14.30
C ARG A 303 -8.39 7.33 -15.53
N GLY A 304 -8.57 6.01 -15.42
CA GLY A 304 -8.43 5.09 -16.54
C GLY A 304 -9.44 5.38 -17.65
N VAL A 305 -9.15 4.92 -18.86
CA VAL A 305 -10.05 5.00 -20.01
C VAL A 305 -11.34 4.24 -19.66
N ARG A 306 -12.50 4.87 -19.87
CA ARG A 306 -13.78 4.18 -19.75
C ARG A 306 -13.84 3.13 -20.85
N ASP A 307 -14.03 1.85 -20.49
CA ASP A 307 -14.46 0.87 -21.48
C ASP A 307 -15.90 1.28 -21.86
N GLU A 308 -16.07 1.97 -23.00
CA GLU A 308 -17.39 2.20 -23.55
C GLU A 308 -17.98 0.83 -23.93
N PRO A 309 -19.14 0.45 -23.35
CA PRO A 309 -19.81 -0.78 -23.76
C PRO A 309 -20.40 -0.53 -25.15
N GLY A 310 -19.66 -0.88 -26.21
CA GLY A 310 -20.21 -0.80 -27.56
C GLY A 310 -19.23 -0.89 -28.72
N ILE A 311 -17.96 -0.51 -28.56
CA ILE A 311 -17.03 -0.50 -29.70
C ILE A 311 -15.87 -1.44 -29.41
N ARG A 312 -16.06 -2.72 -29.74
CA ARG A 312 -14.92 -3.52 -30.22
C ARG A 312 -14.38 -2.73 -31.42
N GLN A 313 -13.34 -1.92 -31.21
CA GLN A 313 -12.60 -1.33 -32.31
C GLN A 313 -12.03 -2.52 -33.08
N ALA A 314 -12.74 -2.91 -34.14
CA ALA A 314 -12.21 -3.84 -35.10
C ALA A 314 -10.89 -3.24 -35.58
N PRO A 315 -9.81 -4.02 -35.66
CA PRO A 315 -8.52 -3.51 -36.09
C PRO A 315 -8.68 -2.75 -37.41
N ALA A 316 -7.92 -1.66 -37.60
CA ALA A 316 -8.15 -0.65 -38.63
C ALA A 316 -8.31 -1.21 -40.07
N TRP A 317 -7.75 -2.39 -40.36
CA TRP A 317 -7.91 -3.08 -41.65
C TRP A 317 -9.31 -3.70 -41.88
N ARG A 318 -10.21 -3.69 -40.88
CA ARG A 318 -11.61 -4.15 -41.00
C ARG A 318 -12.62 -3.01 -41.16
N GLN A 319 -12.19 -1.75 -41.15
CA GLN A 319 -13.06 -0.61 -41.50
C GLN A 319 -13.13 -0.47 -43.03
N GLN A 320 -13.73 -1.45 -43.70
CA GLN A 320 -14.23 -1.24 -45.05
C GLN A 320 -15.48 -0.35 -44.96
N PRO A 321 -15.63 0.68 -45.83
CA PRO A 321 -16.92 1.35 -46.00
C PRO A 321 -17.93 0.29 -46.46
N GLY A 322 -18.82 -0.10 -45.57
CA GLY A 322 -19.86 -1.08 -45.88
C GLY A 322 -20.76 -0.53 -46.97
N PHE A 323 -20.92 -1.30 -48.04
CA PHE A 323 -21.98 -1.13 -49.03
C PHE A 323 -23.34 -1.19 -48.33
N GLY A 324 -23.90 -0.03 -48.00
CA GLY A 324 -25.33 0.08 -47.74
C GLY A 324 -26.10 -0.09 -49.07
N PRO A 325 -27.36 -0.56 -49.05
CA PRO A 325 -28.19 -0.58 -50.24
C PRO A 325 -28.30 0.86 -50.80
N PRO A 326 -28.28 1.04 -52.15
CA PRO A 326 -28.33 2.37 -52.75
C PRO A 326 -29.63 3.09 -52.35
N PRO A 327 -29.60 4.42 -52.17
CA PRO A 327 -30.80 5.18 -51.86
C PRO A 327 -31.82 5.02 -53.00
N PRO A 328 -33.13 4.91 -52.69
CA PRO A 328 -34.17 4.76 -53.70
C PRO A 328 -34.17 5.96 -54.66
N SER A 329 -34.16 5.67 -55.96
CA SER A 329 -33.89 6.63 -57.05
C SER A 329 -35.10 7.46 -57.48
N SER A 330 -36.14 7.60 -56.67
CA SER A 330 -37.26 8.49 -56.98
C SER A 330 -38.00 8.96 -55.73
N PRO A 331 -38.27 10.27 -55.60
CA PRO A 331 -39.23 10.76 -54.60
C PRO A 331 -40.66 10.27 -54.96
N PRO A 332 -41.52 10.04 -53.96
CA PRO A 332 -42.90 9.61 -54.20
C PRO A 332 -43.68 10.68 -55.01
N PRO A 333 -44.57 10.28 -55.93
CA PRO A 333 -45.37 11.25 -56.67
C PRO A 333 -46.34 11.97 -55.72
N GLY A 334 -46.28 13.30 -55.65
CA GLY A 334 -47.34 14.13 -55.08
C GLY A 334 -47.05 14.86 -53.75
N TRP A 335 -45.83 15.34 -53.52
CA TRP A 335 -45.55 16.41 -52.56
C TRP A 335 -45.05 17.66 -53.28
#